data_AF-A0AAP1RFU1-F1
#
_entry.id   AF-A0AAP1RFU1-F1
#
_cell.length_a   1.000
_cell.length_b   1.000
_cell.length_c   1.000
_cell.angle_alpha   90.00
_cell.angle_beta   90.00
_cell.angle_gamma   90.00
#
_symmetry.space_group_name_H-M   'P 1'
#
loop_
_entity.id
_entity.type
_entity.pdbx_description
1 polymer ?
#
loop_
_entity_poly.entity_id
_entity_poly.type
_entity_poly.pdbx_seq_one_letter_code
_entity_poly.pdbx_strand_id
1 'polypeptide(L)' 'MPKITKAEAIKMLSDLPEETLSRMAELSSNKKAMSYFENPILFSLLKSYL' A
#
# COMPACT_ATOMS: atom_id res chain seq x y z
N MET A 1 -0.77 8.54 13.57
CA MET A 1 -1.28 8.82 12.21
C MET A 1 -2.80 8.66 12.25
N PRO A 2 -3.58 9.58 11.68
CA PRO A 2 -5.01 9.36 11.53
C PRO A 2 -5.24 8.05 10.76
N LYS A 3 -6.13 7.22 11.28
CA LYS A 3 -6.37 5.88 10.75
C LYS A 3 -7.31 6.02 9.55
N ILE A 4 -6.76 6.00 8.33
CA ILE A 4 -7.56 5.95 7.10
C ILE A 4 -8.48 4.73 7.21
N THR A 5 -9.79 4.94 7.07
CA THR A 5 -10.75 3.83 7.09
C THR A 5 -10.60 2.99 5.83
N LYS A 6 -11.07 1.74 5.87
CA LYS A 6 -11.05 0.87 4.67
C LYS A 6 -11.77 1.51 3.48
N ALA A 7 -12.89 2.18 3.72
CA ALA A 7 -13.67 2.85 2.68
C ALA A 7 -12.90 4.02 2.04
N GLU A 8 -12.25 4.85 2.86
CA GLU A 8 -11.42 5.95 2.37
C GLU A 8 -10.21 5.43 1.59
N ALA A 9 -9.55 4.37 2.09
CA ALA A 9 -8.42 3.76 1.39
C ALA A 9 -8.82 3.21 0.02
N ILE A 10 -9.95 2.50 -0.08
CA ILE A 10 -10.44 1.99 -1.36
C ILE A 10 -10.74 3.14 -2.32
N LYS A 11 -11.37 4.21 -1.85
CA LYS A 11 -11.67 5.40 -2.67
C LYS A 11 -10.39 6.07 -3.18
N MET A 12 -9.40 6.26 -2.32
CA MET A 12 -8.11 6.84 -2.72
C MET A 12 -7.38 5.97 -3.75
N LEU A 13 -7.45 4.65 -3.60
CA LEU A 13 -6.84 3.72 -4.56
C LEU A 13 -7.60 3.72 -5.89
N SER A 14 -8.94 3.77 -5.89
CA SER A 14 -9.73 3.75 -7.13
C SER A 14 -9.52 4.95 -8.03
N ASP A 15 -9.03 6.06 -7.49
CA ASP A 15 -8.74 7.28 -8.25
C ASP A 15 -7.34 7.24 -8.93
N LEU A 16 -6.55 6.18 -8.71
CA LEU A 16 -5.23 6.02 -9.31
C LEU A 16 -5.31 5.55 -10.78
N PRO A 17 -4.30 5.87 -11.62
CA PRO A 17 -4.22 5.34 -12.98
C PRO A 17 -4.22 3.80 -13.01
N GLU A 18 -4.79 3.23 -14.07
CA GLU A 18 -4.91 1.78 -14.25
C GLU A 18 -3.57 1.05 -14.09
N GLU A 19 -2.50 1.56 -14.71
CA GLU A 19 -1.17 0.96 -14.59
C GLU A 19 -0.65 0.95 -13.14
N THR A 20 -0.91 2.02 -12.38
CA THR A 20 -0.56 2.11 -10.96
C THR A 20 -1.34 1.07 -10.15
N LEU A 21 -2.64 0.94 -10.40
CA LEU A 21 -3.48 -0.08 -9.77
C LEU A 21 -2.99 -1.50 -10.09
N SER A 22 -2.63 -1.79 -11.33
CA SER A 22 -2.08 -3.09 -11.74
C SER A 22 -0.79 -3.43 -11.00
N ARG A 23 0.15 -2.48 -10.89
CA ARG A 23 1.41 -2.67 -10.15
C ARG A 23 1.15 -2.91 -8.65
N MET A 24 0.20 -2.19 -8.05
CA MET A 24 -0.19 -2.41 -6.65
C MET A 24 -0.84 -3.79 -6.45
N ALA A 25 -1.69 -4.22 -7.37
CA ALA A 25 -2.32 -5.54 -7.33
C ALA A 25 -1.28 -6.66 -7.43
N GLU A 26 -0.30 -6.54 -8.32
CA GLU A 26 0.82 -7.48 -8.43
C GLU A 26 1.57 -7.62 -7.09
N LEU A 27 1.93 -6.49 -6.47
CA LEU A 27 2.61 -6.47 -5.17
C LEU A 27 1.75 -7.07 -4.05
N SER A 28 0.42 -6.90 -4.10
CA SER A 28 -0.49 -7.44 -3.08
C SER A 28 -0.47 -8.97 -3.00
N SER A 29 -0.12 -9.65 -4.10
CA SER A 29 0.02 -11.11 -4.15
C SER A 29 1.39 -11.61 -3.67
N ASN A 30 2.37 -10.71 -3.54
CA ASN A 30 3.73 -11.04 -3.15
C ASN A 30 3.90 -10.97 -1.61
N LYS A 31 4.14 -12.12 -0.97
CA LYS A 31 4.32 -12.22 0.49
C LYS A 31 5.41 -11.31 1.05
N LYS A 32 6.51 -11.12 0.30
CA LYS A 32 7.60 -10.25 0.72
C LYS A 32 7.18 -8.78 0.68
N ALA A 33 6.48 -8.35 -0.37
CA ALA A 33 5.95 -6.99 -0.46
C ALA A 33 4.91 -6.72 0.65
N MET A 34 4.00 -7.66 0.88
CA MET A 34 3.00 -7.57 1.96
C MET A 34 3.63 -7.42 3.35
N SER A 35 4.78 -8.04 3.61
CA SER A 35 5.50 -7.88 4.89
C SER A 35 5.87 -6.43 5.21
N TYR A 36 6.12 -5.59 4.19
CA TYR A 36 6.38 -4.16 4.38
C TYR A 36 5.13 -3.36 4.75
N PHE A 37 3.93 -3.83 4.42
CA PHE A 37 2.67 -3.17 4.78
C PHE A 37 2.09 -3.68 6.10
N GLU A 38 2.38 -4.94 6.47
CA GLU A 38 1.90 -5.57 7.70
C GLU A 38 2.79 -5.26 8.93
N ASN A 39 4.10 -5.05 8.73
CA ASN A 39 5.02 -4.73 9.81
C ASN A 39 5.26 -3.21 9.89
N PRO A 40 4.89 -2.53 11.00
CA PRO A 40 5.05 -1.09 11.14
C PRO A 40 6.50 -0.58 11.00
N ILE A 41 7.48 -1.37 11.41
CA ILE A 41 8.91 -1.02 11.31
C ILE A 41 9.35 -1.07 9.85
N LEU A 42 9.01 -2.15 9.14
CA LEU A 42 9.31 -2.27 7.71
C LEU A 42 8.58 -1.20 6.90
N PHE A 43 7.35 -0.87 7.26
CA PHE A 43 6.60 0.20 6.62
C PHE A 43 7.25 1.57 6.84
N SER A 44 7.70 1.84 8.07
CA SER A 44 8.40 3.08 8.40
C SER A 44 9.73 3.19 7.65
N LEU A 45 10.48 2.08 7.54
CA LEU A 45 11.70 2.02 6.75
C LEU A 45 11.40 2.30 5.27
N LEU A 46 10.42 1.62 4.68
CA LEU A 46 10.03 1.84 3.28
C LEU A 46 9.69 3.31 3.02
N LYS A 47 8.91 3.95 3.90
CA LYS A 47 8.60 5.39 3.77
C LYS A 47 9.82 6.29 3.89
N SER A 48 10.86 5.90 4.62
CA SER A 48 12.08 6.71 4.73
C SER A 48 12.95 6.68 3.47
N TYR A 49 12.75 5.68 2.61
CA TYR A 49 13.47 5.52 1.35
C TYR A 49 12.76 6.16 0.15
N LEU A 50 11.45 6.46 0.28
CA LEU A 50 10.61 7.04 -0.77
C LEU A 50 10.39 8.54 -0.54
#